data_AF-A0A521IQE6-F1
#
_entry.id   AF-A0A521IQE6-F1
#
_cell.length_a   1.000
_cell.length_b   1.000
_cell.length_c   1.000
_cell.angle_alpha   90.00
_cell.angle_beta   90.00
_cell.angle_gamma   90.00
#
_symmetry.space_group_name_H-M   'P 1'
#
loop_
_entity.id
_entity.type
_entity.pdbx_description
1 polymer ?
#
loop_
_entity_poly.entity_id
_entity_poly.type
_entity_poly.pdbx_seq_one_letter_code
_entity_poly.pdbx_strand_id
1 'polypeptide(L)'
;MNRQTIGLVLILLLVIAPLTAAKPSERDILIAVTAISDATIANVAAYLNTPALNLPGSIFEKEARATLPKALELKDADLGIYRKTYQSLNKPQSNFLLSLLQNAKGPLNDVALLFLDTHEWEEGQVSLTGRVSTVWGEGVTLASLMTSVVTGGAINPIEAIVDVKAAGTRLSTDVSISGSFLLFTDHEGYFVIEPRELKVNGE
;
A
#
# COMPACT_ATOMS: atom_id res chain seq x y z
N MET A 1 -31.90 22.09 41.73
CA MET A 1 -31.02 22.16 40.54
C MET A 1 -31.85 22.72 39.39
N ASN A 2 -31.47 23.87 38.82
CA ASN A 2 -32.27 24.57 37.81
C ASN A 2 -32.25 23.81 36.47
N ARG A 3 -33.32 23.87 35.68
CA ARG A 3 -33.38 23.24 34.33
C ARG A 3 -32.21 23.67 33.43
N GLN A 4 -31.72 24.89 33.59
CA GLN A 4 -30.55 25.41 32.89
C GLN A 4 -29.25 24.71 33.30
N THR A 5 -29.04 24.41 34.58
CA THR A 5 -27.88 23.65 35.05
C THR A 5 -27.91 22.19 34.58
N ILE A 6 -29.09 21.58 34.45
CA ILE A 6 -29.23 20.21 33.93
C ILE A 6 -28.89 20.16 32.43
N GLY A 7 -29.39 21.13 31.65
CA GLY A 7 -29.09 21.24 30.23
C GLY A 7 -27.60 21.47 29.94
N LEU A 8 -26.94 22.31 30.73
CA LEU A 8 -25.51 22.60 30.57
C LEU A 8 -24.64 21.38 30.90
N VAL A 9 -24.99 20.61 31.94
CA VAL A 9 -24.28 19.38 32.32
C VAL A 9 -24.46 18.28 31.25
N LEU A 10 -25.64 18.17 30.65
CA LEU A 10 -25.90 17.21 29.56
C LEU A 10 -25.14 17.54 28.28
N ILE A 11 -25.07 18.82 27.89
CA ILE A 11 -24.27 19.27 26.74
C ILE A 11 -22.78 19.03 27.02
N LEU A 12 -22.30 19.32 28.23
CA LEU A 12 -20.92 19.04 28.62
C LEU A 12 -20.63 17.54 28.59
N LEU A 13 -21.54 16.68 29.07
CA LEU A 13 -21.41 15.21 29.00
C LEU A 13 -21.47 14.66 27.57
N LEU A 14 -22.22 15.29 26.67
CA LEU A 14 -22.26 14.94 25.24
C LEU A 14 -20.99 15.40 24.50
N VAL A 15 -20.35 16.47 24.94
CA VAL A 15 -19.06 16.97 24.41
C VAL A 15 -17.87 16.21 25.03
N ILE A 16 -18.03 15.65 26.23
CA ILE A 16 -17.01 14.86 26.96
C ILE A 16 -17.22 13.34 26.78
N ALA A 17 -18.26 12.90 26.07
CA ALA A 17 -18.31 11.52 25.56
C ALA A 17 -16.99 11.30 24.83
N PRO A 18 -16.19 10.29 25.22
CA PRO A 18 -14.78 10.34 24.91
C PRO A 18 -14.63 10.33 23.39
N LEU A 19 -13.87 11.29 22.86
CA LEU A 19 -13.11 11.08 21.63
C LEU A 19 -12.04 10.00 21.88
N THR A 20 -12.39 8.89 22.52
CA THR A 20 -11.64 7.65 22.36
C THR A 20 -11.92 7.26 20.92
N ALA A 21 -10.96 7.56 20.04
CA ALA A 21 -10.95 7.01 18.70
C ALA A 21 -11.29 5.53 18.84
N ALA A 22 -12.37 5.09 18.18
CA ALA A 22 -12.83 3.72 18.31
C ALA A 22 -11.65 2.80 17.98
N LYS A 23 -11.37 1.83 18.85
CA LYS A 23 -10.28 0.89 18.61
C LYS A 23 -10.60 0.13 17.32
N PRO A 24 -9.69 0.06 16.34
CA PRO A 24 -9.94 -0.64 15.10
C PRO A 24 -10.18 -2.12 15.38
N SER A 25 -11.19 -2.68 14.71
CA SER A 25 -11.45 -4.12 14.78
C SER A 25 -10.37 -4.90 14.04
N GLU A 26 -10.20 -6.19 14.34
CA GLU A 26 -9.28 -7.07 13.58
C GLU A 26 -9.59 -7.06 12.08
N ARG A 27 -10.87 -6.95 11.72
CA ARG A 27 -11.33 -6.79 10.34
C ARG A 27 -10.83 -5.48 9.72
N ASP A 28 -10.89 -4.37 10.44
CA ASP A 28 -10.42 -3.06 9.93
C ASP A 28 -8.89 -3.09 9.71
N ILE A 29 -8.16 -3.70 10.64
CA ILE A 29 -6.71 -3.88 10.53
C ILE A 29 -6.37 -4.72 9.30
N LEU A 30 -7.05 -5.85 9.11
CA LEU A 30 -6.85 -6.70 7.94
C LEU A 30 -7.13 -5.94 6.64
N ILE A 31 -8.26 -5.22 6.56
CA ILE A 31 -8.60 -4.40 5.39
C ILE A 31 -7.51 -3.36 5.11
N ALA A 32 -7.02 -2.68 6.14
CA ALA A 32 -5.99 -1.66 6.00
C ALA A 32 -4.64 -2.24 5.54
N VAL A 33 -4.18 -3.35 6.13
CA VAL A 33 -2.94 -4.03 5.71
C VAL A 33 -3.05 -4.53 4.27
N THR A 34 -4.18 -5.15 3.91
CA THR A 34 -4.42 -5.60 2.54
C THR A 34 -4.44 -4.43 1.56
N ALA A 35 -5.10 -3.32 1.91
CA ALA A 35 -5.14 -2.14 1.06
C ALA A 35 -3.75 -1.53 0.83
N ILE A 36 -2.92 -1.41 1.89
CA ILE A 36 -1.54 -0.92 1.77
C ILE A 36 -0.73 -1.83 0.84
N SER A 37 -0.88 -3.15 1.00
CA SER A 37 -0.17 -4.14 0.18
C SER A 37 -0.57 -4.05 -1.29
N ASP A 38 -1.87 -4.06 -1.58
CA ASP A 38 -2.41 -3.96 -2.94
C ASP A 38 -2.03 -2.62 -3.60
N ALA A 39 -2.13 -1.50 -2.86
CA ALA A 39 -1.73 -0.20 -3.36
C ALA A 39 -0.23 -0.13 -3.67
N THR A 40 0.62 -0.77 -2.86
CA THR A 40 2.06 -0.83 -3.09
C THR A 40 2.36 -1.66 -4.36
N ILE A 41 1.74 -2.83 -4.51
CA ILE A 41 1.88 -3.68 -5.70
C ILE A 41 1.42 -2.93 -6.96
N ALA A 42 0.24 -2.30 -6.90
CA ALA A 42 -0.32 -1.52 -7.98
C ALA A 42 0.62 -0.37 -8.37
N ASN A 43 1.20 0.34 -7.41
CA ASN A 43 2.14 1.42 -7.70
C ASN A 43 3.45 0.92 -8.31
N VAL A 44 4.01 -0.19 -7.81
CA VAL A 44 5.23 -0.78 -8.37
C VAL A 44 5.01 -1.22 -9.82
N ALA A 45 3.87 -1.88 -10.10
CA ALA A 45 3.52 -2.23 -11.47
C ALA A 45 3.42 -0.99 -12.37
N ALA A 46 2.78 0.08 -11.88
CA ALA A 46 2.64 1.33 -12.61
C ALA A 46 3.99 2.00 -12.89
N TYR A 47 4.91 1.98 -11.92
CA TYR A 47 6.27 2.49 -12.06
C TYR A 47 7.09 1.72 -13.10
N LEU A 48 6.94 0.40 -13.14
CA LEU A 48 7.65 -0.48 -14.08
C LEU A 48 7.01 -0.54 -15.47
N ASN A 49 5.88 0.13 -15.68
CA ASN A 49 5.27 0.25 -17.00
C ASN A 49 6.14 1.06 -17.96
N THR A 50 5.95 0.81 -19.26
CA THR A 50 6.63 1.55 -20.32
C THR A 50 5.60 2.06 -21.32
N PRO A 51 5.27 3.38 -21.34
CA PRO A 51 5.73 4.40 -20.39
C PRO A 51 5.18 4.17 -18.98
N ALA A 52 5.84 4.74 -17.96
CA ALA A 52 5.37 4.64 -16.58
C ALA A 52 3.95 5.22 -16.45
N LEU A 53 3.12 4.54 -15.69
CA LEU A 53 1.74 4.94 -15.41
C LEU A 53 1.72 5.76 -14.11
N ASN A 54 1.03 6.90 -14.14
CA ASN A 54 0.82 7.71 -12.94
C ASN A 54 -0.53 7.32 -12.31
N LEU A 55 -0.49 6.70 -11.13
CA LEU A 55 -1.69 6.40 -10.37
C LEU A 55 -2.13 7.63 -9.56
N PRO A 56 -3.44 7.97 -9.52
CA PRO A 56 -3.93 9.12 -8.77
C PRO A 56 -3.56 9.06 -7.27
N GLY A 57 -3.15 10.19 -6.69
CA GLY A 57 -2.78 10.24 -5.28
C GLY A 57 -1.50 9.46 -4.94
N SER A 58 -0.70 9.02 -5.92
CA SER A 58 0.57 8.33 -5.68
C SER A 58 1.75 9.05 -6.33
N ILE A 59 2.84 9.18 -5.57
CA ILE A 59 4.08 9.81 -6.04
C ILE A 59 5.27 8.98 -5.55
N PHE A 60 6.10 8.51 -6.48
CA PHE A 60 7.39 7.94 -6.12
C PHE A 60 8.42 9.04 -5.91
N GLU A 61 8.99 9.10 -4.72
CA GLU A 61 10.19 9.88 -4.45
C GLU A 61 11.42 9.08 -4.86
N LYS A 62 12.29 9.72 -5.66
CA LYS A 62 13.48 9.10 -6.19
C LYS A 62 14.64 10.08 -6.12
N GLU A 63 15.77 9.62 -5.58
CA GLU A 63 16.98 10.44 -5.52
C GLU A 63 17.56 10.67 -6.92
N ALA A 64 18.26 11.79 -7.09
CA ALA A 64 18.86 12.13 -8.37
C ALA A 64 19.83 11.01 -8.81
N ARG A 65 19.59 10.44 -10.01
CA ARG A 65 20.34 9.31 -10.62
C ARG A 65 20.13 7.94 -9.96
N ALA A 66 19.29 7.82 -8.94
CA ALA A 66 18.90 6.50 -8.45
C ALA A 66 18.15 5.72 -9.55
N THR A 67 18.09 4.40 -9.44
CA THR A 67 17.25 3.56 -10.32
C THR A 67 16.01 3.05 -9.58
N LEU A 68 16.12 2.91 -8.26
CA LEU A 68 15.04 2.52 -7.36
C LEU A 68 14.43 3.74 -6.69
N PRO A 69 13.10 3.76 -6.45
CA PRO A 69 12.48 4.81 -5.65
C PRO A 69 12.86 4.65 -4.18
N LYS A 70 13.01 5.76 -3.48
CA LYS A 70 13.24 5.80 -2.02
C LYS A 70 11.95 5.59 -1.25
N ALA A 71 10.86 6.16 -1.75
CA ALA A 71 9.56 6.07 -1.12
C ALA A 71 8.41 6.22 -2.11
N LEU A 72 7.25 5.73 -1.68
CA LEU A 72 5.95 5.97 -2.26
C LEU A 72 5.16 6.84 -1.28
N GLU A 73 4.83 8.04 -1.72
CA GLU A 73 3.91 8.96 -1.05
C GLU A 73 2.49 8.72 -1.54
N LEU A 74 1.59 8.45 -0.61
CA LEU A 74 0.17 8.24 -0.83
C LEU A 74 -0.60 9.46 -0.30
N LYS A 75 -1.43 10.05 -1.14
CA LYS A 75 -2.24 11.25 -0.86
C LYS A 75 -3.65 10.99 -1.35
N ASP A 76 -4.51 10.53 -0.46
CA ASP A 76 -5.87 10.11 -0.76
C ASP A 76 -5.91 9.09 -1.92
N ALA A 77 -4.94 8.17 -1.89
CA ALA A 77 -4.79 7.11 -2.88
C ALA A 77 -5.93 6.09 -2.76
N ASP A 78 -6.85 6.11 -3.71
CA ASP A 78 -8.05 5.27 -3.70
C ASP A 78 -7.87 3.99 -4.55
N LEU A 79 -8.05 2.83 -3.92
CA LEU A 79 -7.84 1.54 -4.58
C LEU A 79 -8.91 1.22 -5.65
N GLY A 80 -10.14 1.72 -5.47
CA GLY A 80 -11.18 1.60 -6.49
C GLY A 80 -10.84 2.38 -7.76
N ILE A 81 -10.22 3.56 -7.61
CA ILE A 81 -9.69 4.33 -8.74
C ILE A 81 -8.52 3.58 -9.41
N TYR A 82 -7.64 2.93 -8.64
CA TYR A 82 -6.53 2.15 -9.18
C TYR A 82 -7.04 0.98 -10.00
N ARG A 83 -8.00 0.24 -9.46
CA ARG A 83 -8.66 -0.86 -10.14
C ARG A 83 -9.25 -0.41 -11.48
N LYS A 84 -10.03 0.68 -11.50
CA LYS A 84 -10.58 1.25 -12.75
C LYS A 84 -9.48 1.64 -13.74
N THR A 85 -8.39 2.22 -13.25
CA THR A 85 -7.26 2.62 -14.10
C THR A 85 -6.65 1.39 -14.78
N TYR A 86 -6.33 0.33 -14.02
CA TYR A 86 -5.81 -0.92 -14.58
C TYR A 86 -6.79 -1.63 -15.52
N GLN A 87 -8.08 -1.67 -15.16
CA GLN A 87 -9.12 -2.24 -16.03
C GLN A 87 -9.21 -1.51 -17.37
N SER A 88 -9.09 -0.17 -17.37
CA SER A 88 -9.11 0.63 -18.61
C SER A 88 -7.94 0.34 -19.54
N LEU A 89 -6.83 -0.14 -19.00
CA LEU A 89 -5.64 -0.55 -19.76
C LEU A 89 -5.80 -1.97 -20.31
N ASN A 90 -6.71 -2.77 -19.75
CA ASN A 90 -6.91 -4.15 -20.13
C ASN A 90 -7.81 -4.26 -21.37
N LYS A 91 -7.24 -4.78 -22.45
CA LYS A 91 -7.99 -5.29 -23.60
C LYS A 91 -7.95 -6.82 -23.50
N PRO A 92 -9.05 -7.54 -23.75
CA PRO A 92 -9.06 -8.99 -23.65
C PRO A 92 -7.95 -9.59 -24.53
N GLN A 93 -6.96 -10.22 -23.92
CA GLN A 93 -5.99 -11.06 -24.59
C GLN A 93 -6.11 -12.49 -24.06
N SER A 94 -5.97 -13.44 -24.96
CA SER A 94 -6.28 -14.85 -24.74
C SER A 94 -5.18 -15.64 -24.01
N ASN A 95 -4.01 -15.04 -23.69
CA ASN A 95 -2.90 -15.80 -23.10
C ASN A 95 -1.85 -14.94 -22.34
N PHE A 96 -1.55 -15.32 -21.09
CA PHE A 96 -0.57 -14.69 -20.18
C PHE A 96 0.87 -14.63 -20.73
N LEU A 97 1.32 -15.70 -21.39
CA LEU A 97 2.67 -15.72 -22.00
C LEU A 97 2.79 -14.73 -23.17
N LEU A 98 1.68 -14.46 -23.88
CA LEU A 98 1.66 -13.46 -24.95
C LEU A 98 1.62 -12.04 -24.37
N SER A 99 0.95 -11.78 -23.23
CA SER A 99 1.00 -10.47 -22.59
C SER A 99 2.39 -10.14 -22.04
N LEU A 100 3.12 -11.15 -21.52
CA LEU A 100 4.53 -11.01 -21.14
C LEU A 100 5.45 -10.68 -22.32
N LEU A 101 5.25 -11.32 -23.48
CA LEU A 101 6.10 -11.17 -24.67
C LEU A 101 5.77 -9.94 -25.53
N GLN A 102 4.53 -9.42 -25.50
CA GLN A 102 4.07 -8.29 -26.33
C GLN A 102 4.21 -6.91 -25.65
N ASN A 103 4.94 -6.81 -24.55
CA ASN A 103 4.85 -5.72 -23.57
C ASN A 103 5.19 -4.30 -24.07
N ALA A 104 4.20 -3.65 -24.68
CA ALA A 104 4.08 -2.18 -24.75
C ALA A 104 3.21 -1.61 -23.61
N LYS A 105 2.73 -2.45 -22.67
CA LYS A 105 1.84 -2.05 -21.57
C LYS A 105 2.48 -2.14 -20.19
N GLY A 106 3.53 -2.95 -20.06
CA GLY A 106 4.30 -3.15 -18.84
C GLY A 106 3.96 -4.48 -18.16
N PRO A 107 4.98 -5.22 -17.69
CA PRO A 107 4.88 -6.66 -17.44
C PRO A 107 4.02 -7.07 -16.25
N LEU A 108 3.60 -6.12 -15.41
CA LEU A 108 2.97 -6.40 -14.11
C LEU A 108 1.53 -5.92 -14.01
N ASN A 109 0.93 -5.40 -15.10
CA ASN A 109 -0.45 -4.89 -15.07
C ASN A 109 -1.48 -5.95 -14.71
N ASP A 110 -1.36 -7.15 -15.27
CA ASP A 110 -2.27 -8.27 -14.96
C ASP A 110 -2.14 -8.71 -13.50
N VAL A 111 -0.92 -8.65 -12.95
CA VAL A 111 -0.66 -8.94 -11.53
C VAL A 111 -1.31 -7.89 -10.65
N ALA A 112 -1.07 -6.61 -10.91
CA ALA A 112 -1.70 -5.53 -10.17
C ALA A 112 -3.23 -5.64 -10.19
N LEU A 113 -3.80 -5.94 -11.37
CA LEU A 113 -5.25 -6.12 -11.49
C LEU A 113 -5.75 -7.34 -10.71
N LEU A 114 -5.02 -8.46 -10.71
CA LEU A 114 -5.39 -9.66 -9.94
C LEU A 114 -5.55 -9.33 -8.45
N PHE A 115 -4.59 -8.61 -7.85
CA PHE A 115 -4.67 -8.21 -6.43
C PHE A 115 -5.85 -7.27 -6.19
N LEU A 116 -6.03 -6.27 -7.06
CA LEU A 116 -7.12 -5.29 -6.94
C LEU A 116 -8.52 -5.92 -7.15
N ASP A 117 -8.63 -6.93 -8.03
CA ASP A 117 -9.87 -7.67 -8.28
C ASP A 117 -10.18 -8.68 -7.17
N THR A 118 -9.19 -9.33 -6.58
CA THR A 118 -9.37 -10.32 -5.50
C THR A 118 -10.15 -9.75 -4.31
N HIS A 119 -9.92 -8.47 -4.01
CA HIS A 119 -10.57 -7.78 -2.91
C HIS A 119 -11.73 -6.89 -3.34
N GLU A 120 -12.05 -6.85 -4.64
CA GLU A 120 -13.17 -6.11 -5.24
C GLU A 120 -13.24 -4.65 -4.79
N TRP A 121 -12.11 -3.93 -4.81
CA TRP A 121 -12.09 -2.53 -4.36
C TRP A 121 -13.01 -1.64 -5.22
N GLU A 122 -13.84 -0.84 -4.55
CA GLU A 122 -14.63 0.22 -5.18
C GLU A 122 -14.21 1.60 -4.67
N GLU A 123 -14.56 2.62 -5.44
CA GLU A 123 -14.22 4.01 -5.13
C GLU A 123 -14.86 4.45 -3.82
N GLY A 124 -14.08 5.09 -2.95
CA GLY A 124 -14.49 5.51 -1.61
C GLY A 124 -14.56 4.39 -0.57
N GLN A 125 -14.25 3.14 -0.93
CA GLN A 125 -14.20 2.05 0.04
C GLN A 125 -12.97 2.15 0.94
N VAL A 126 -11.80 2.39 0.34
CA VAL A 126 -10.54 2.61 1.05
C VAL A 126 -9.68 3.62 0.27
N SER A 127 -9.29 4.69 0.97
CA SER A 127 -8.25 5.62 0.56
C SER A 127 -7.08 5.57 1.53
N LEU A 128 -5.88 5.76 1.00
CA LEU A 128 -4.63 5.70 1.75
C LEU A 128 -3.91 7.05 1.73
N THR A 129 -3.43 7.48 2.89
CA THR A 129 -2.60 8.67 3.03
C THR A 129 -1.42 8.36 3.95
N GLY A 130 -0.21 8.68 3.50
CA GLY A 130 1.01 8.40 4.24
C GLY A 130 2.16 7.99 3.32
N ARG A 131 3.13 7.27 3.87
CA ARG A 131 4.39 6.96 3.19
C ARG A 131 4.79 5.52 3.38
N VAL A 132 5.25 4.89 2.30
CA VAL A 132 5.96 3.62 2.31
C VAL A 132 7.37 3.89 1.80
N SER A 133 8.38 3.70 2.65
CA SER A 133 9.79 3.91 2.33
C SER A 133 10.55 2.60 2.29
N THR A 134 11.64 2.57 1.54
CA THR A 134 12.51 1.39 1.43
C THR A 134 13.96 1.77 1.66
N VAL A 135 14.67 0.93 2.40
CA VAL A 135 16.11 1.03 2.62
C VAL A 135 16.78 -0.07 1.81
N TRP A 136 17.24 0.31 0.62
CA TRP A 136 17.82 -0.65 -0.34
C TRP A 136 19.23 -1.12 0.02
N GLY A 137 19.96 -0.35 0.84
CA GLY A 137 21.39 -0.56 1.09
C GLY A 137 22.29 0.17 0.09
N GLU A 138 23.55 0.38 0.48
CA GLU A 138 24.51 1.13 -0.32
C GLU A 138 24.85 0.41 -1.64
N GLY A 139 24.84 1.16 -2.76
CA GLY A 139 25.18 0.63 -4.08
C GLY A 139 24.13 -0.26 -4.74
N VAL A 140 22.98 -0.50 -4.08
CA VAL A 140 21.90 -1.32 -4.64
C VAL A 140 21.15 -0.57 -5.74
N THR A 141 20.99 -1.21 -6.89
CA THR A 141 20.29 -0.69 -8.07
C THR A 141 19.28 -1.70 -8.56
N LEU A 142 18.32 -1.26 -9.39
CA LEU A 142 17.40 -2.19 -10.05
C LEU A 142 18.15 -3.25 -10.86
N ALA A 143 19.24 -2.86 -11.53
CA ALA A 143 20.08 -3.79 -12.29
C ALA A 143 20.72 -4.84 -11.39
N SER A 144 21.31 -4.45 -10.25
CA SER A 144 21.93 -5.41 -9.33
C SER A 144 20.90 -6.38 -8.73
N LEU A 145 19.70 -5.90 -8.37
CA LEU A 145 18.61 -6.77 -7.88
C LEU A 145 18.17 -7.78 -8.95
N MET A 146 17.98 -7.34 -10.20
CA MET A 146 17.65 -8.24 -11.30
C MET A 146 18.74 -9.28 -11.55
N THR A 147 20.02 -8.90 -11.48
CA THR A 147 21.13 -9.84 -11.61
C THR A 147 21.09 -10.89 -10.50
N SER A 148 20.86 -10.52 -9.24
CA SER A 148 20.71 -11.49 -8.15
C SER A 148 19.58 -12.47 -8.42
N VAL A 149 18.39 -11.99 -8.81
CA VAL A 149 17.24 -12.85 -9.12
C VAL A 149 17.55 -13.82 -10.26
N VAL A 150 18.11 -13.34 -11.38
CA VAL A 150 18.38 -14.17 -12.57
C VAL A 150 19.46 -15.21 -12.30
N THR A 151 20.43 -14.89 -11.47
CA THR A 151 21.52 -15.82 -11.10
C THR A 151 21.16 -16.76 -9.96
N GLY A 152 19.95 -16.65 -9.40
CA GLY A 152 19.53 -17.41 -8.21
C GLY A 152 20.31 -17.02 -6.95
N GLY A 153 20.95 -15.85 -6.95
CA GLY A 153 21.64 -15.30 -5.79
C GLY A 153 20.65 -14.76 -4.76
N ALA A 154 21.01 -14.85 -3.48
CA ALA A 154 20.21 -14.27 -2.41
C ALA A 154 20.13 -12.74 -2.55
N ILE A 155 18.92 -12.20 -2.38
CA ILE A 155 18.73 -10.75 -2.26
C ILE A 155 19.01 -10.40 -0.79
N ASN A 156 19.88 -9.43 -0.56
CA ASN A 156 20.11 -8.92 0.78
C ASN A 156 18.78 -8.42 1.37
N PRO A 157 18.56 -8.62 2.68
CA PRO A 157 17.35 -8.14 3.32
C PRO A 157 17.10 -6.65 3.07
N ILE A 158 15.90 -6.31 2.61
CA ILE A 158 15.45 -4.94 2.36
C ILE A 158 14.53 -4.55 3.50
N GLU A 159 14.81 -3.42 4.15
CA GLU A 159 13.89 -2.88 5.15
C GLU A 159 12.85 -1.97 4.47
N ALA A 160 11.58 -2.27 4.70
CA ALA A 160 10.45 -1.44 4.31
C ALA A 160 9.86 -0.77 5.56
N ILE A 161 9.72 0.55 5.51
CA ILE A 161 9.13 1.35 6.59
C ILE A 161 7.78 1.83 6.10
N VAL A 162 6.73 1.51 6.85
CA VAL A 162 5.35 1.87 6.54
C VAL A 162 4.88 2.86 7.60
N ASP A 163 4.27 3.96 7.16
CA ASP A 163 3.50 4.88 8.00
C ASP A 163 2.32 5.39 7.17
N VAL A 164 1.23 4.63 7.19
CA VAL A 164 0.08 4.86 6.30
C VAL A 164 -1.21 4.78 7.09
N LYS A 165 -2.07 5.78 6.86
CA LYS A 165 -3.45 5.80 7.33
C LYS A 165 -4.39 5.34 6.22
N ALA A 166 -5.24 4.37 6.54
CA ALA A 166 -6.37 3.93 5.75
C ALA A 166 -7.68 4.51 6.31
N ALA A 167 -8.51 5.02 5.41
CA ALA A 167 -9.84 5.57 5.72
C ALA A 167 -10.83 5.17 4.62
N GLY A 168 -12.13 5.21 4.90
CA GLY A 168 -13.16 4.94 3.89
C GLY A 168 -14.33 4.11 4.40
N THR A 169 -15.29 3.86 3.52
CA THR A 169 -16.59 3.25 3.89
C THR A 169 -16.52 1.77 4.25
N ARG A 170 -15.45 1.06 3.88
CA ARG A 170 -15.27 -0.37 4.18
C ARG A 170 -14.69 -0.61 5.58
N LEU A 171 -14.14 0.44 6.18
CA LEU A 171 -13.59 0.47 7.53
C LEU A 171 -14.64 1.01 8.50
N SER A 172 -14.74 0.43 9.69
CA SER A 172 -15.62 0.95 10.75
C SER A 172 -15.04 2.20 11.44
N THR A 173 -13.72 2.36 11.37
CA THR A 173 -12.94 3.49 11.87
C THR A 173 -11.64 3.58 11.08
N ASP A 174 -11.04 4.77 11.02
CA ASP A 174 -9.74 4.95 10.39
C ASP A 174 -8.65 4.12 11.09
N VAL A 175 -7.73 3.58 10.30
CA VAL A 175 -6.63 2.73 10.77
C VAL A 175 -5.30 3.30 10.30
N SER A 176 -4.41 3.57 11.23
CA SER A 176 -3.03 4.00 10.98
C SER A 176 -2.10 2.83 11.28
N ILE A 177 -1.33 2.42 10.28
CA ILE A 177 -0.34 1.34 10.38
C ILE A 177 1.02 1.99 10.27
N SER A 178 1.82 1.86 11.32
CA SER A 178 3.20 2.33 11.34
C SER A 178 4.15 1.23 11.80
N GLY A 179 5.31 1.10 11.18
CA GLY A 179 6.23 0.01 11.49
C GLY A 179 7.32 -0.21 10.46
N SER A 180 8.16 -1.21 10.71
CA SER A 180 9.13 -1.68 9.74
C SER A 180 9.06 -3.19 9.53
N PHE A 181 9.35 -3.60 8.30
CA PHE A 181 9.31 -4.97 7.83
C PHE A 181 10.61 -5.30 7.14
N LEU A 182 11.16 -6.47 7.41
CA LEU A 182 12.30 -7.00 6.71
C LEU A 182 11.83 -7.94 5.60
N LEU A 183 12.23 -7.64 4.36
CA LEU A 183 11.92 -8.40 3.17
C LEU A 183 13.16 -9.15 2.72
N PHE A 184 13.16 -10.48 2.72
CA PHE A 184 14.34 -11.26 2.34
C PHE A 184 13.97 -12.63 1.77
N THR A 185 14.94 -13.29 1.14
CA THR A 185 14.82 -14.69 0.74
C THR A 185 15.50 -15.57 1.78
N ASP A 186 14.79 -16.57 2.31
CA ASP A 186 15.36 -17.50 3.29
C ASP A 186 16.31 -18.52 2.64
N HIS A 187 16.84 -19.42 3.45
CA HIS A 187 17.79 -20.45 3.03
C HIS A 187 17.17 -21.53 2.14
N GLU A 188 15.84 -21.64 2.10
CA GLU A 188 15.09 -22.56 1.23
C GLU A 188 14.68 -21.88 -0.09
N GLY A 189 14.94 -20.58 -0.23
CA GLY A 189 14.61 -19.80 -1.43
C GLY A 189 13.22 -19.16 -1.38
N TYR A 190 12.51 -19.21 -0.25
CA TYR A 190 11.21 -18.57 -0.10
C TYR A 190 11.36 -17.09 0.24
N PHE A 191 10.48 -16.27 -0.33
CA PHE A 191 10.38 -14.86 0.04
C PHE A 191 9.63 -14.72 1.37
N VAL A 192 10.26 -14.05 2.33
CA VAL A 192 9.78 -13.86 3.69
C VAL A 192 9.61 -12.36 3.97
N ILE A 193 8.49 -12.04 4.62
CA ILE A 193 8.19 -10.72 5.18
C ILE A 193 8.17 -10.87 6.70
N GLU A 194 9.17 -10.32 7.39
CA GLU A 194 9.28 -10.38 8.85
C GLU A 194 8.96 -9.01 9.46
N PRO A 195 7.87 -8.85 10.24
CA PRO A 195 7.61 -7.61 10.96
C PRO A 195 8.67 -7.41 12.04
N ARG A 196 9.32 -6.24 12.05
CA ARG A 196 10.26 -5.82 13.10
C ARG A 196 9.55 -5.05 14.19
N GLU A 197 8.79 -4.05 13.78
CA GLU A 197 7.93 -3.26 14.63
C GLU A 197 6.62 -3.03 13.89
N LEU A 198 5.49 -3.17 14.59
CA LEU A 198 4.18 -2.88 14.05
C LEU A 198 3.35 -2.21 15.14
N LYS A 199 2.84 -1.02 14.82
CA LYS A 199 1.91 -0.26 15.65
C LYS A 199 0.66 0.04 14.86
N VAL A 200 -0.49 -0.16 15.51
CA VAL A 200 -1.80 0.10 14.94
C VAL A 200 -2.46 1.21 15.77
N ASN A 201 -2.76 2.35 15.12
CA ASN A 201 -3.24 3.55 15.80
C ASN A 201 -2.35 4.00 16.98
N GLY A 202 -1.05 3.69 16.93
CA GLY A 202 -0.06 4.04 17.96
C GLY A 202 0.09 3.03 19.09
N GLU A 203 -0.70 1.95 19.11
CA GLU A 203 -0.59 0.82 20.04
C GLU A 203 0.25 -0.33 19.47
#